data_AF-A0A2G2WXU2-F1
#
_entry.id   AF-A0A2G2WXU2-F1
#
_cell.length_a   1.000
_cell.length_b   1.000
_cell.length_c   1.000
_cell.angle_alpha   90.00
_cell.angle_beta   90.00
_cell.angle_gamma   90.00
#
_symmetry.space_group_name_H-M   'P 1'
#
loop_
_entity.id
_entity.type
_entity.pdbx_description
1 polymer ?
#
loop_
_entity_poly.entity_id
_entity_poly.type
_entity_poly.pdbx_seq_one_letter_code
_entity_poly.pdbx_strand_id
1 'polypeptide(L)'
;MVIAGSKGSFINIFRMTTCVGQQNVEGKCIPFGFIDHTLSHFTKDDYGPESCGFMENSYLRGLTPQEFFFHAIGGREGLIDTVVKNFEIGYLQRLLVKSMEDIMVKYDGTVRNSLGDVI
;
A
#
# COMPACT_ATOMS: atom_id res chain seq x y z
N MET A 1 -3.46 16.39 17.27
CA MET A 1 -3.70 15.85 15.91
C MET A 1 -4.26 14.43 15.96
N VAL A 2 -3.51 13.46 16.49
CA VAL A 2 -3.99 12.06 16.59
C VAL A 2 -5.19 11.92 17.55
N ILE A 3 -5.11 12.47 18.78
CA ILE A 3 -6.22 12.41 19.77
C ILE A 3 -7.49 13.11 19.25
N ALA A 4 -7.31 14.18 18.48
CA ALA A 4 -8.42 14.94 17.88
C ALA A 4 -8.99 14.28 16.61
N GLY A 5 -8.40 13.18 16.12
CA GLY A 5 -8.89 12.45 14.94
C GLY A 5 -8.67 13.13 13.59
N SER A 6 -7.87 14.20 13.50
CA SER A 6 -7.77 14.99 12.28
C SER A 6 -6.83 14.39 11.22
N LYS A 7 -5.62 13.95 11.63
CA LYS A 7 -4.63 13.33 10.74
C LYS A 7 -3.59 12.55 11.55
N GLY A 8 -3.05 11.51 10.93
CA GLY A 8 -2.00 10.67 11.49
C GLY A 8 -2.54 9.67 12.51
N SER A 9 -1.70 8.70 12.84
CA SER A 9 -2.00 7.57 13.70
C SER A 9 -0.83 7.27 14.63
N PHE A 10 -1.00 6.35 15.58
CA PHE A 10 0.08 5.95 16.49
C PHE A 10 1.31 5.43 15.75
N ILE A 11 1.15 4.69 14.64
CA ILE A 11 2.28 4.21 13.84
C ILE A 11 3.09 5.38 13.24
N ASN A 12 2.44 6.48 12.86
CA ASN A 12 3.17 7.66 12.39
C ASN A 12 4.03 8.27 13.50
N ILE A 13 3.53 8.32 14.73
CA ILE A 13 4.31 8.80 15.88
C ILE A 13 5.52 7.89 16.11
N PHE A 14 5.31 6.57 16.14
CA PHE A 14 6.40 5.59 16.33
C PHE A 14 7.48 5.71 15.25
N ARG A 15 7.11 5.82 13.97
CA ARG A 15 8.09 6.00 12.88
C ARG A 15 8.90 7.29 13.00
N MET A 16 8.28 8.35 13.51
CA MET A 16 8.97 9.62 13.72
C MET A 16 9.93 9.59 14.91
N THR A 17 9.57 8.93 16.02
CA THR A 17 10.32 9.03 17.28
C THR A 17 11.19 7.81 17.61
N THR A 18 10.74 6.59 17.29
CA THR A 18 11.36 5.33 17.76
C THR A 18 12.12 4.60 16.64
N CYS A 19 11.43 3.86 15.78
CA CYS A 19 11.98 3.18 14.61
C CYS A 19 10.97 3.18 13.47
N VAL A 20 11.44 3.15 12.23
CA VAL A 20 10.54 3.03 11.05
C VAL A 20 9.95 1.61 10.96
N GLY A 21 10.75 0.60 11.31
CA GLY A 21 10.36 -0.81 11.32
C GLY A 21 10.61 -1.52 9.99
N GLN A 22 10.07 -2.73 9.86
CA GLN A 22 10.26 -3.61 8.71
C GLN A 22 9.63 -3.03 7.43
N GLN A 23 10.41 -2.97 6.34
CA GLN A 23 9.88 -2.80 4.99
C GLN A 23 9.70 -4.16 4.32
N ASN A 24 8.51 -4.39 3.81
CA ASN A 24 8.20 -5.58 3.04
C ASN A 24 7.99 -5.20 1.58
N VAL A 25 8.37 -6.09 0.68
CA VAL A 25 8.11 -6.00 -0.75
C VAL A 25 7.31 -7.22 -1.17
N GLU A 26 6.17 -7.03 -1.81
CA GLU A 26 5.26 -8.12 -2.21
C GLU A 26 4.88 -9.06 -1.03
N GLY A 27 4.76 -8.49 0.17
CA GLY A 27 4.42 -9.23 1.40
C GLY A 27 5.54 -10.08 1.99
N LYS A 28 6.77 -9.99 1.46
CA LYS A 28 7.96 -10.69 1.98
C LYS A 28 9.02 -9.70 2.45
N CYS A 29 10.00 -10.18 3.21
CA CYS A 29 11.22 -9.43 3.45
C CYS A 29 11.92 -9.10 2.12
N ILE A 30 12.79 -8.10 2.12
CA ILE A 30 13.47 -7.66 0.89
C ILE A 30 14.24 -8.84 0.28
N PRO A 31 13.95 -9.22 -0.99
CA PRO A 31 14.58 -10.36 -1.62
C PRO A 31 16.04 -10.07 -1.99
N PHE A 32 16.84 -11.12 -2.16
CA PHE A 32 18.19 -10.99 -2.71
C PHE A 32 18.12 -10.51 -4.16
N GLY A 33 18.51 -9.25 -4.38
CA GLY A 33 18.61 -8.65 -5.71
C GLY A 33 19.95 -8.95 -6.40
N PHE A 34 20.97 -9.35 -5.65
CA PHE A 34 22.29 -9.76 -6.14
C PHE A 34 22.54 -11.25 -5.82
N ILE A 35 23.71 -11.76 -6.22
CA ILE A 35 24.11 -13.17 -6.00
C ILE A 35 24.24 -13.44 -4.50
N ASP A 36 23.15 -13.95 -3.91
CA ASP A 36 23.00 -14.36 -2.50
C ASP A 36 23.13 -13.23 -1.47
N HIS A 37 22.82 -11.98 -1.84
CA HIS A 37 22.75 -10.86 -0.90
C HIS A 37 21.80 -9.75 -1.40
N THR A 38 21.31 -8.91 -0.47
CA THR A 38 20.39 -7.80 -0.80
C THR A 38 21.11 -6.57 -1.37
N LEU A 39 22.24 -6.18 -0.79
CA LEU A 39 23.14 -5.12 -1.27
C LEU A 39 24.59 -5.58 -1.19
N SER A 40 25.46 -5.08 -2.06
CA SER A 40 26.89 -5.42 -2.09
C SER A 40 27.66 -5.11 -0.80
N HIS A 41 27.04 -4.37 0.11
CA HIS A 41 27.56 -4.05 1.44
C HIS A 41 27.32 -5.16 2.47
N PHE A 42 26.42 -6.10 2.20
CA PHE A 42 26.13 -7.24 3.08
C PHE A 42 26.91 -8.47 2.65
N THR A 43 27.15 -9.36 3.61
CA THR A 43 27.75 -10.67 3.33
C THR A 43 26.75 -11.57 2.60
N LYS A 44 27.27 -12.57 1.87
CA LYS A 44 26.43 -13.58 1.24
C LYS A 44 25.66 -14.38 2.30
N ASP A 45 24.44 -14.77 1.96
CA ASP A 45 23.51 -15.53 2.80
C ASP A 45 23.20 -14.85 4.15
N ASP A 46 23.26 -13.52 4.19
CA ASP A 46 22.89 -12.75 5.37
C ASP A 46 21.38 -12.59 5.46
N TYR A 47 20.76 -13.26 6.44
CA TYR A 47 19.33 -13.19 6.78
C TYR A 47 19.07 -12.32 8.01
N GLY A 48 20.01 -11.45 8.39
CA GLY A 48 19.85 -10.49 9.46
C GLY A 48 18.69 -9.51 9.21
N PRO A 49 18.15 -8.89 10.26
CA PRO A 49 17.06 -7.92 10.11
C PRO A 49 17.47 -6.72 9.23
N GLU A 50 18.70 -6.24 9.37
CA GLU A 50 19.23 -5.13 8.56
C GLU A 50 19.33 -5.48 7.07
N SER A 51 19.82 -6.68 6.74
CA SER A 51 19.94 -7.13 5.34
C SER A 51 18.57 -7.40 4.73
N CYS A 52 17.59 -7.82 5.54
CA CYS A 52 16.21 -8.10 5.15
C CYS A 52 15.26 -6.89 5.17
N GLY A 53 15.76 -5.67 5.41
CA GLY A 53 14.96 -4.44 5.27
C GLY A 53 14.31 -3.91 6.56
N PHE A 54 14.77 -4.33 7.73
CA PHE A 54 14.38 -3.72 9.00
C PHE A 54 15.10 -2.40 9.21
N MET A 55 14.36 -1.36 9.59
CA MET A 55 14.89 -0.04 9.88
C MET A 55 14.78 0.24 11.37
N GLU A 56 15.92 0.22 12.04
CA GLU A 56 16.00 0.52 13.47
C GLU A 56 15.91 2.02 13.72
N ASN A 57 16.42 2.85 12.80
CA ASN A 57 16.38 4.29 12.99
C ASN A 57 14.98 4.89 12.77
N SER A 58 14.71 5.99 13.49
CA SER A 58 13.54 6.83 13.27
C SER A 58 13.82 7.94 12.27
N TYR A 59 12.75 8.56 11.76
CA TYR A 59 12.89 9.75 10.91
C TYR A 59 13.54 10.93 11.64
N LEU A 60 13.44 11.01 12.97
CA LEU A 60 14.15 12.03 13.75
C LEU A 60 15.66 11.79 13.77
N ARG A 61 16.09 10.54 13.94
CA ARG A 61 17.51 10.17 13.97
C ARG A 61 18.15 10.21 12.57
N GLY A 62 17.34 9.96 11.54
CA GLY A 62 17.79 9.81 10.17
C GLY A 62 18.13 8.36 9.83
N LEU A 63 17.92 7.99 8.57
CA LEU A 63 18.14 6.64 8.07
C LEU A 63 19.58 6.49 7.55
N THR A 64 20.15 5.29 7.73
CA THR A 64 21.42 4.92 7.09
C THR A 64 21.22 4.79 5.57
N PRO A 65 22.29 4.82 4.75
CA PRO A 65 22.15 4.66 3.30
C PRO A 65 21.47 3.35 2.88
N GLN A 66 21.73 2.24 3.58
CA GLN A 66 21.05 0.96 3.32
C GLN A 66 19.56 1.03 3.65
N GLU A 67 19.22 1.54 4.85
CA GLU A 67 17.83 1.74 5.27
C GLU A 67 17.10 2.68 4.31
N PHE A 68 17.72 3.77 3.89
CA PHE A 68 17.12 4.72 2.95
C PHE A 68 16.80 4.06 1.60
N PHE A 69 17.70 3.23 1.07
CA PHE A 69 17.47 2.51 -0.17
C PHE A 69 16.32 1.51 -0.04
N PHE A 70 16.31 0.71 1.02
CA PHE A 70 15.22 -0.21 1.34
C PHE A 70 13.89 0.52 1.53
N HIS A 71 13.91 1.73 2.09
CA HIS A 71 12.71 2.54 2.28
C HIS A 71 12.15 3.04 0.96
N ALA A 72 13.04 3.42 0.04
CA ALA A 72 12.67 3.86 -1.30
C ALA A 72 12.03 2.72 -2.12
N ILE A 73 12.49 1.46 -1.96
CA ILE A 73 11.87 0.31 -2.64
C ILE A 73 10.42 0.13 -2.20
N GLY A 74 10.17 0.07 -0.89
CA GLY A 74 8.80 -0.06 -0.36
C GLY A 74 7.91 1.13 -0.73
N GLY A 75 8.48 2.34 -0.73
CA GLY A 75 7.79 3.53 -1.22
C GLY A 75 7.41 3.43 -2.70
N ARG A 76 8.29 2.90 -3.54
CA ARG A 76 8.05 2.71 -4.98
C ARG A 76 6.94 1.70 -5.26
N GLU A 77 6.90 0.59 -4.52
CA GLU A 77 5.80 -0.39 -4.62
C GLU A 77 4.45 0.29 -4.33
N GLY A 78 4.36 1.05 -3.23
CA GLY A 78 3.14 1.77 -2.88
C GLY A 78 2.70 2.80 -3.93
N LEU A 79 3.65 3.48 -4.57
CA LEU A 79 3.35 4.41 -5.67
C LEU A 79 2.81 3.68 -6.90
N ILE A 80 3.41 2.56 -7.28
CA ILE A 80 2.97 1.74 -8.43
C ILE A 80 1.58 1.18 -8.15
N ASP A 81 1.35 0.59 -6.98
CA ASP A 81 0.07 0.01 -6.58
C ASP A 81 -1.06 1.06 -6.60
N THR A 82 -0.77 2.28 -6.14
CA THR A 82 -1.73 3.40 -6.20
C THR A 82 -2.14 3.71 -7.63
N VAL A 83 -1.18 3.75 -8.57
CA VAL A 83 -1.46 4.04 -9.98
C VAL A 83 -2.31 2.93 -10.61
N VAL A 84 -1.94 1.66 -10.37
CA VAL A 84 -2.65 0.50 -10.93
C VAL A 84 -4.07 0.41 -10.40
N LYS A 85 -4.26 0.52 -9.08
CA LYS A 85 -5.60 0.46 -8.46
C LYS A 85 -6.52 1.58 -8.94
N ASN A 86 -6.01 2.80 -9.13
CA ASN A 86 -6.83 3.90 -9.62
C ASN A 86 -7.38 3.63 -11.03
N PHE A 87 -6.56 3.06 -11.92
CA PHE A 87 -7.00 2.71 -13.27
C PHE A 87 -8.13 1.67 -13.26
N GLU A 88 -7.96 0.60 -12.49
CA GLU A 88 -8.93 -0.50 -12.43
C GLU A 88 -10.26 -0.07 -11.77
N ILE A 89 -10.19 0.68 -10.66
CA ILE A 89 -11.37 1.14 -9.94
C ILE A 89 -12.23 2.05 -10.82
N GLY A 90 -11.62 2.96 -11.59
CA GLY A 90 -12.36 3.85 -12.49
C GLY A 90 -13.10 3.08 -13.60
N TYR A 91 -12.44 2.08 -14.19
CA TYR A 91 -13.07 1.23 -15.20
C TYR A 91 -14.23 0.41 -14.61
N LEU A 92 -14.00 -0.24 -13.46
CA LEU A 92 -15.01 -1.03 -12.77
C LEU A 92 -16.22 -0.19 -12.37
N GLN A 93 -15.98 1.03 -11.86
CA GLN A 93 -17.05 1.96 -11.50
C GLN A 93 -17.92 2.31 -12.73
N ARG A 94 -17.32 2.60 -13.88
CA ARG A 94 -18.07 2.85 -15.12
C ARG A 94 -18.85 1.62 -15.57
N LEU A 95 -18.26 0.43 -15.49
CA LEU A 95 -18.93 -0.82 -15.88
C LEU A 95 -20.16 -1.08 -15.00
N LEU A 96 -20.02 -0.95 -13.68
CA LEU A 96 -21.12 -1.10 -12.72
C LEU A 96 -22.22 -0.08 -12.97
N VAL A 97 -21.89 1.20 -13.12
CA VAL A 97 -22.86 2.25 -13.43
C VAL A 97 -23.60 1.92 -14.72
N LYS A 98 -22.89 1.52 -15.79
CA LYS A 98 -23.53 1.16 -17.07
C LYS A 98 -24.39 -0.09 -17.01
N SER A 99 -24.07 -1.05 -16.14
CA SER A 99 -24.90 -2.25 -15.96
C SER A 99 -26.17 -2.00 -15.15
N MET A 100 -26.20 -0.94 -14.33
CA MET A 100 -27.31 -0.66 -13.41
C MET A 100 -28.04 0.66 -13.75
N GLU A 101 -27.68 1.34 -14.84
CA GLU A 101 -28.19 2.68 -15.15
C GLU A 101 -29.70 2.71 -15.46
N ASP A 102 -30.28 1.57 -15.83
CA ASP A 102 -31.68 1.45 -16.19
C ASP A 102 -32.57 0.93 -15.06
N ILE A 103 -31.98 0.62 -13.91
CA ILE A 103 -32.69 0.12 -12.73
C ILE A 103 -33.26 1.29 -11.94
N MET A 104 -34.60 1.33 -11.77
CA MET A 104 -35.26 2.36 -10.97
C MET A 104 -36.46 1.84 -10.17
N VAL A 105 -36.75 2.50 -9.06
CA VAL A 105 -37.96 2.26 -8.26
C VAL A 105 -39.17 2.88 -8.96
N LYS A 106 -40.24 2.10 -9.14
CA LYS A 106 -41.52 2.54 -9.72
C LYS A 106 -42.52 2.91 -8.62
N TYR A 107 -43.60 3.59 -8.99
CA TYR A 107 -44.63 4.08 -8.06
C TYR A 107 -45.36 2.98 -7.26
N ASP A 108 -45.33 1.74 -7.75
CA ASP A 108 -45.89 0.57 -7.08
C ASP A 108 -44.94 -0.04 -6.05
N GLY A 109 -43.77 0.57 -5.83
CA GLY A 109 -42.75 0.09 -4.90
C GLY A 109 -41.84 -1.00 -5.46
N THR A 110 -42.00 -1.39 -6.73
CA THR A 110 -41.15 -2.41 -7.37
C THR A 110 -39.90 -1.79 -8.00
N VAL A 111 -38.80 -2.54 -8.04
CA VAL A 111 -37.58 -2.17 -8.78
C VAL A 111 -37.66 -2.80 -10.17
N ARG A 112 -37.53 -2.00 -11.22
CA ARG A 112 -37.64 -2.49 -12.60
C ARG A 112 -36.53 -1.95 -13.49
N ASN A 113 -36.15 -2.75 -14.49
CA ASN A 113 -35.24 -2.35 -15.57
C ASN A 113 -35.96 -1.52 -16.65
N SER A 114 -35.23 -1.14 -17.70
CA SER A 114 -35.78 -0.39 -18.85
C SER A 114 -36.84 -1.16 -19.65
N LEU A 115 -36.79 -2.50 -19.67
CA LEU A 115 -37.74 -3.36 -20.37
C LEU A 115 -39.03 -3.61 -19.57
N GLY A 116 -39.06 -3.21 -18.30
CA GLY A 116 -40.19 -3.40 -17.40
C GLY A 116 -40.16 -4.71 -16.61
N ASP A 117 -39.07 -5.48 -16.70
CA ASP A 117 -38.84 -6.66 -15.88
C ASP A 117 -38.60 -6.24 -14.43
N VAL A 118 -39.18 -6.99 -13.50
CA VAL A 118 -38.98 -6.80 -12.07
C VAL A 118 -37.68 -7.48 -11.66
N ILE A 119 -36.80 -6.75 -10.97
CA ILE A 119 -35.53 -7.24 -10.40
C ILE A 119 -35.71 -7.49 -8.90
#